data_AF-A0A954ITI3-F1
#
_entry.id   AF-A0A954ITI3-F1
#
_cell.length_a   1.000
_cell.length_b   1.000
_cell.length_c   1.000
_cell.angle_alpha   90.00
_cell.angle_beta   90.00
_cell.angle_gamma   90.00
#
_symmetry.space_group_name_H-M   'P 1'
#
loop_
_entity.id
_entity.type
_entity.pdbx_description
1 polymer ?
#
loop_
_entity_poly.entity_id
_entity_poly.type
_entity_poly.pdbx_seq_one_letter_code
_entity_poly.pdbx_strand_id
1 'polypeptide(L)'
;MTLTERFSEYVQACFTGLWIESHEHTDALTEIAQLCRDEDWNLATWNIDTGLSIPGHSEADLGSSDPLAAIRAINALATPEGTAILVLQSFHRFMQSAEIVQALAQQIQAGKQNRTILVILSPIVQIPVELEKLFVVI
;
A
#
# COMPACT_ATOMS: atom_id res chain seq x y z
N MET A 1 -11.08 -15.19 11.41
CA MET A 1 -9.77 -14.53 11.30
C MET A 1 -10.03 -13.05 11.20
N THR A 2 -9.27 -12.25 11.94
CA THR A 2 -9.34 -10.78 11.90
C THR A 2 -8.65 -10.24 10.64
N LEU A 3 -8.87 -8.96 10.33
CA LEU A 3 -8.19 -8.28 9.23
C LEU A 3 -6.67 -8.34 9.39
N THR A 4 -6.19 -8.06 10.60
CA THR A 4 -4.77 -8.02 10.95
C THR A 4 -4.10 -9.39 10.86
N GLU A 5 -4.78 -10.48 11.26
CA GLU A 5 -4.28 -11.86 11.09
C GLU A 5 -4.05 -12.18 9.61
N ARG A 6 -5.08 -11.98 8.76
CA ARG A 6 -4.97 -12.24 7.32
C ARG A 6 -3.91 -11.36 6.66
N PHE A 7 -3.88 -10.08 7.02
CA PHE A 7 -2.90 -9.14 6.50
C PHE A 7 -1.47 -9.57 6.83
N SER A 8 -1.20 -9.96 8.08
CA SER A 8 0.12 -10.42 8.50
C SER A 8 0.55 -11.67 7.73
N GLU A 9 -0.33 -12.67 7.59
CA GLU A 9 -0.04 -13.89 6.83
C GLU A 9 0.35 -13.59 5.37
N TYR A 10 -0.39 -12.72 4.69
CA TYR A 10 -0.09 -12.36 3.31
C TYR A 10 1.21 -11.55 3.17
N VAL A 11 1.48 -10.65 4.11
CA VAL A 11 2.75 -9.90 4.15
C VAL A 11 3.93 -10.84 4.34
N GLN A 12 3.85 -11.77 5.30
CA GLN A 12 4.90 -12.75 5.57
C GLN A 12 5.11 -13.72 4.40
N ALA A 13 4.03 -14.07 3.69
CA ALA A 13 4.10 -14.86 2.46
C ALA A 13 4.56 -14.05 1.21
N CYS A 14 5.00 -12.80 1.40
CA CYS A 14 5.50 -11.91 0.35
C CYS A 14 4.48 -11.65 -0.79
N PHE A 15 3.20 -11.55 -0.44
CA PHE A 15 2.20 -10.97 -1.35
C PHE A 15 2.34 -9.46 -1.35
N THR A 16 2.75 -8.92 -2.50
CA THR A 16 3.17 -7.52 -2.63
C THR A 16 2.10 -6.59 -3.20
N GLY A 17 0.95 -7.15 -3.58
CA GLY A 17 -0.25 -6.42 -3.96
C GLY A 17 -1.42 -6.90 -3.11
N LEU A 18 -1.86 -6.06 -2.17
CA LEU A 18 -2.99 -6.32 -1.29
C LEU A 18 -4.09 -5.30 -1.53
N TRP A 19 -5.33 -5.74 -1.48
CA TRP A 19 -6.51 -4.88 -1.55
C TRP A 19 -7.37 -5.15 -0.33
N ILE A 20 -7.55 -4.16 0.52
CA ILE A 20 -8.38 -4.26 1.72
C ILE A 20 -9.71 -3.57 1.43
N GLU A 21 -10.78 -4.35 1.46
CA GLU A 21 -12.14 -3.82 1.38
C GLU A 21 -12.62 -3.42 2.79
N SER A 22 -12.71 -2.12 3.05
CA SER A 22 -13.25 -1.61 4.31
C SER A 22 -13.99 -0.29 4.14
N HIS A 23 -15.15 -0.18 4.79
CA HIS A 23 -15.88 1.09 4.91
C HIS A 23 -15.32 1.97 6.04
N GLU A 24 -14.63 1.37 7.01
CA GLU A 24 -14.06 2.03 8.20
C GLU A 24 -12.55 2.18 8.01
N HIS A 25 -12.15 3.16 7.18
CA HIS A 25 -10.75 3.35 6.79
C HIS A 25 -9.85 3.70 7.98
N THR A 26 -10.34 4.55 8.89
CA THR A 26 -9.58 4.99 10.08
C THR A 26 -9.23 3.81 10.99
N ASP A 27 -10.17 2.91 11.21
CA ASP A 27 -10.00 1.76 12.08
C ASP A 27 -9.04 0.76 11.43
N ALA A 28 -9.22 0.47 10.15
CA ALA A 28 -8.30 -0.37 9.37
C ALA A 28 -6.86 0.18 9.36
N LEU A 29 -6.69 1.49 9.15
CA LEU A 29 -5.37 2.14 9.20
C LEU A 29 -4.74 2.04 10.58
N THR A 30 -5.53 2.21 11.64
CA THR A 30 -5.05 2.11 13.03
C THR A 30 -4.60 0.69 13.35
N GLU A 31 -5.37 -0.32 12.94
CA GLU A 31 -5.00 -1.72 13.09
C GLU A 31 -3.72 -2.08 12.32
N ILE A 32 -3.61 -1.66 11.05
CA ILE A 32 -2.41 -1.88 10.23
C ILE A 32 -1.20 -1.18 10.84
N ALA A 33 -1.35 0.06 11.31
CA ALA A 33 -0.28 0.80 11.95
C ALA A 33 0.18 0.18 13.27
N GLN A 34 -0.74 -0.40 14.05
CA GLN A 34 -0.38 -1.15 15.24
C GLN A 34 0.44 -2.39 14.87
N LEU A 35 -0.04 -3.20 13.93
CA LEU A 35 0.66 -4.39 13.48
C LEU A 35 2.05 -4.08 12.91
N CYS A 36 2.18 -3.03 12.08
CA CYS A 36 3.47 -2.64 11.52
C CYS A 36 4.47 -2.26 12.62
N ARG A 37 4.02 -1.64 13.73
CA ARG A 37 4.90 -1.35 14.87
C ARG A 37 5.31 -2.60 15.62
N ASP A 38 4.39 -3.55 15.79
CA ASP A 38 4.65 -4.79 16.51
C ASP A 38 5.62 -5.70 15.74
N GLU A 39 5.59 -5.66 14.40
CA GLU A 39 6.43 -6.45 13.49
C GLU A 39 7.68 -5.69 12.97
N ASP A 40 7.90 -4.45 13.42
CA ASP A 40 8.99 -3.55 12.97
C ASP A 40 9.02 -3.34 11.44
N TRP A 41 7.83 -3.16 10.84
CA TRP A 41 7.66 -2.84 9.42
C TRP A 41 7.57 -1.34 9.17
N ASN A 42 8.21 -0.88 8.09
CA ASN A 42 8.16 0.51 7.66
C ASN A 42 6.82 0.79 6.98
N LEU A 43 5.91 1.45 7.68
CA LEU A 43 4.62 1.87 7.14
C LEU A 43 4.70 3.27 6.54
N ALA A 44 4.13 3.46 5.36
CA ALA A 44 3.79 4.76 4.81
C ALA A 44 2.34 4.76 4.34
N THR A 45 1.72 5.93 4.34
CA THR A 45 0.34 6.11 3.88
C THR A 45 0.29 7.21 2.84
N TRP A 46 -0.63 7.09 1.90
CA TRP A 46 -0.91 8.15 0.94
C TRP A 46 -2.41 8.43 0.87
N ASN A 47 -2.75 9.71 0.87
CA ASN A 47 -4.10 10.22 0.64
C ASN A 47 -4.02 11.35 -0.37
N ILE A 48 -5.00 11.49 -1.26
CA ILE A 48 -5.02 12.55 -2.26
C ILE A 48 -4.99 13.96 -1.65
N ASP A 49 -5.59 14.13 -0.46
CA ASP A 49 -5.69 15.41 0.24
C ASP A 49 -4.40 15.79 0.97
N THR A 50 -3.80 14.84 1.70
CA THR A 50 -2.61 15.08 2.54
C THR A 50 -1.28 14.67 1.87
N GLY A 51 -1.33 13.96 0.75
CA GLY A 51 -0.16 13.43 0.06
C GLY A 51 0.45 12.21 0.75
N LEU A 52 1.76 12.00 0.56
CA LEU A 52 2.50 10.90 1.16
C LEU A 52 2.92 11.26 2.58
N SER A 53 2.58 10.40 3.55
CA SER A 53 2.95 10.52 4.95
C SER A 53 3.75 9.30 5.39
N ILE A 54 4.96 9.56 5.91
CA ILE A 54 5.86 8.56 6.47
C ILE A 54 6.03 8.88 7.96
N PRO A 55 5.71 7.96 8.89
CA PRO A 55 5.92 8.15 10.32
C PRO A 55 7.37 8.60 10.61
N GLY A 56 7.51 9.64 11.42
CA GLY A 56 8.82 10.19 11.80
C GLY A 56 9.46 11.17 10.79
N HIS A 57 8.85 11.37 9.62
CA HIS A 57 9.24 12.43 8.68
C HIS A 57 8.18 13.54 8.68
N SER A 58 8.62 14.79 8.57
CA SER A 58 7.69 15.93 8.49
C SER A 58 6.97 15.94 7.14
N GLU A 59 5.64 16.13 7.16
CA GLU A 59 4.75 16.16 5.98
C GLU A 59 5.19 17.15 4.88
N ALA A 60 5.99 18.15 5.25
CA ALA A 60 6.40 19.24 4.37
C ALA A 60 7.32 18.83 3.19
N ASP A 61 8.02 17.70 3.26
CA ASP A 61 9.01 17.32 2.23
C ASP A 61 8.50 16.28 1.20
N LEU A 62 7.32 15.68 1.42
CA LEU A 62 6.83 14.55 0.61
C LEU A 62 5.47 14.83 -0.06
N GLY A 63 4.98 16.08 0.03
CA GLY A 63 3.66 16.58 -0.38
C GLY A 63 3.36 16.55 -1.88
N SER A 64 3.59 15.41 -2.52
CA SER A 64 3.09 15.14 -3.85
C SER A 64 1.71 14.48 -3.74
N SER A 65 0.67 15.24 -4.06
CA SER A 65 -0.67 14.71 -4.34
C SER A 65 -0.74 13.95 -5.67
N ASP A 66 0.40 13.82 -6.38
CA ASP A 66 0.48 12.99 -7.58
C ASP A 66 0.50 11.49 -7.20
N PRO A 67 -0.50 10.72 -7.64
CA PRO A 67 -0.59 9.29 -7.36
C PRO A 67 0.56 8.48 -7.96
N LEU A 68 1.17 8.91 -9.09
CA LEU A 68 2.32 8.22 -9.66
C LEU A 68 3.58 8.38 -8.80
N ALA A 69 3.84 9.59 -8.29
CA ALA A 69 4.91 9.84 -7.36
C ALA A 69 4.79 8.98 -6.09
N ALA A 70 3.57 8.82 -5.56
CA ALA A 70 3.31 8.00 -4.39
C ALA A 70 3.71 6.53 -4.59
N ILE A 71 3.31 5.93 -5.73
CA ILE A 71 3.68 4.54 -6.07
C ILE A 71 5.20 4.38 -6.13
N ARG A 72 5.91 5.37 -6.70
CA ARG A 72 7.37 5.32 -6.85
C ARG A 72 8.11 5.52 -5.54
N ALA A 73 7.54 6.29 -4.61
CA ALA A 73 8.15 6.62 -3.33
C ALA A 73 8.41 5.40 -2.43
N ILE A 74 7.64 4.32 -2.60
CA ILE A 74 7.85 3.07 -1.84
C ILE A 74 9.26 2.48 -2.02
N ASN A 75 9.91 2.75 -3.15
CA ASN A 75 11.27 2.28 -3.39
C ASN A 75 12.31 2.98 -2.50
N ALA A 76 12.02 4.21 -2.04
CA ALA A 76 12.89 4.90 -1.08
C ALA A 76 12.70 4.38 0.35
N LEU A 77 11.58 3.72 0.64
CA LEU A 77 11.28 3.06 1.91
C LEU A 77 11.85 1.63 2.00
N ALA A 78 12.26 1.05 0.87
CA ALA A 78 12.81 -0.28 0.82
C ALA A 78 14.14 -0.34 1.57
N THR A 79 14.23 -1.22 2.56
CA THR A 79 15.47 -1.51 3.29
C THR A 79 15.92 -2.94 2.99
N PRO A 80 17.24 -3.24 2.95
CA PRO A 80 17.72 -4.59 2.60
C PRO A 80 17.21 -5.70 3.51
N GLU A 81 16.90 -5.38 4.77
CA GLU A 81 16.52 -6.36 5.80
C GLU A 81 15.07 -6.22 6.29
N GLY A 82 14.41 -5.08 6.00
CA GLY A 82 13.06 -4.77 6.49
C GLY A 82 11.98 -4.84 5.42
N THR A 83 10.72 -4.92 5.88
CA THR A 83 9.53 -4.88 5.02
C THR A 83 8.99 -3.45 4.97
N ALA A 84 8.68 -2.96 3.77
CA ALA A 84 8.06 -1.66 3.57
C ALA A 84 6.62 -1.82 3.07
N ILE A 85 5.68 -1.12 3.68
CA ILE A 85 4.26 -1.18 3.37
C ILE A 85 3.78 0.22 3.00
N LEU A 86 3.16 0.36 1.84
CA LEU A 86 2.49 1.60 1.42
C LEU A 86 0.99 1.38 1.33
N VAL A 87 0.24 2.07 2.19
CA VAL A 87 -1.22 2.06 2.18
C VAL A 87 -1.75 3.24 1.38
N LEU A 88 -2.37 2.95 0.24
CA LEU A 88 -2.98 3.90 -0.67
C LEU A 88 -4.48 4.00 -0.37
N GLN A 89 -4.91 5.12 0.22
CA GLN A 89 -6.30 5.34 0.60
C GLN A 89 -7.14 5.75 -0.61
N SER A 90 -8.32 5.14 -0.76
CA SER A 90 -9.28 5.43 -1.85
C SER A 90 -8.68 5.35 -3.26
N PHE A 91 -7.63 4.55 -3.45
CA PHE A 91 -6.86 4.53 -4.70
C PHE A 91 -7.62 3.89 -5.88
N HIS A 92 -8.72 3.19 -5.60
CA HIS A 92 -9.64 2.65 -6.61
C HIS A 92 -10.13 3.71 -7.61
N ARG A 93 -10.20 4.99 -7.19
CA ARG A 93 -10.60 6.13 -8.03
C ARG A 93 -9.65 6.40 -9.20
N PHE A 94 -8.39 5.95 -9.11
CA PHE A 94 -7.35 6.19 -10.12
C PHE A 94 -7.12 5.01 -11.07
N MET A 95 -7.87 3.91 -10.91
CA MET A 95 -7.69 2.66 -11.68
C MET A 95 -8.06 2.78 -13.17
N GLN A 96 -8.65 3.92 -13.59
CA GLN A 96 -8.92 4.21 -15.00
C GLN A 96 -7.71 4.74 -15.76
N SER A 97 -6.65 5.16 -15.06
CA SER A 97 -5.42 5.65 -15.69
C SER A 97 -4.49 4.50 -16.05
N ALA A 98 -4.19 4.35 -17.34
CA ALA A 98 -3.26 3.34 -17.83
C ALA A 98 -1.86 3.47 -17.21
N GLU A 99 -1.40 4.70 -16.95
CA GLU A 99 -0.10 4.95 -16.32
C GLU A 99 -0.06 4.43 -14.88
N ILE A 100 -1.16 4.62 -14.13
CA ILE A 100 -1.29 4.13 -12.76
C ILE A 100 -1.34 2.60 -12.73
N VAL A 101 -2.14 2.00 -13.61
CA VAL A 101 -2.24 0.54 -13.72
C VAL A 101 -0.88 -0.07 -14.04
N GLN A 102 -0.15 0.50 -15.00
CA GLN A 102 1.17 0.04 -15.39
C GLN A 102 2.19 0.20 -14.24
N ALA A 103 2.17 1.35 -13.54
CA ALA A 103 3.05 1.60 -12.41
C ALA A 103 2.81 0.62 -11.25
N LEU A 104 1.55 0.35 -10.91
CA LEU A 104 1.18 -0.65 -9.90
C LEU A 104 1.66 -2.04 -10.29
N ALA A 105 1.42 -2.47 -11.53
CA ALA A 105 1.86 -3.79 -12.01
C ALA A 105 3.37 -3.97 -11.87
N GLN A 106 4.15 -2.96 -12.28
CA GLN A 106 5.61 -2.97 -12.15
C GLN A 106 6.05 -2.99 -10.70
N GLN A 107 5.45 -2.14 -9.86
CA GLN A 107 5.85 -2.02 -8.47
C GLN A 107 5.51 -3.27 -7.64
N ILE A 108 4.36 -3.92 -7.89
CA ILE A 108 3.98 -5.18 -7.24
C ILE A 108 4.97 -6.28 -7.61
N GLN A 109 5.40 -6.35 -8.87
CA GLN A 109 6.39 -7.34 -9.31
C GLN A 109 7.77 -7.07 -8.69
N ALA A 110 8.24 -5.82 -8.71
CA ALA A 110 9.51 -5.42 -8.10
C ALA A 110 9.51 -5.65 -6.59
N GLY A 111 8.36 -5.47 -5.93
CA GLY A 111 8.20 -5.66 -4.49
C GLY A 111 8.51 -7.07 -4.00
N LYS A 112 8.43 -8.08 -4.86
CA LYS A 112 8.81 -9.46 -4.50
C LYS A 112 10.30 -9.60 -4.20
N GLN A 113 11.12 -8.77 -4.83
CA GLN A 113 12.57 -8.74 -4.61
C GLN A 113 12.93 -7.79 -3.46
N ASN A 114 12.28 -6.63 -3.40
CA ASN A 114 12.63 -5.55 -2.48
C ASN A 114 11.81 -5.56 -1.18
N ARG A 115 10.95 -6.56 -0.97
CA ARG A 115 9.99 -6.66 0.15
C ARG A 115 9.16 -5.39 0.37
N THR A 116 8.73 -4.78 -0.74
CA THR A 116 7.83 -3.63 -0.73
C THR A 116 6.41 -4.08 -1.06
N ILE A 117 5.45 -3.75 -0.21
CA ILE A 117 4.06 -4.22 -0.31
C ILE A 117 3.16 -3.01 -0.52
N LEU A 118 2.42 -3.04 -1.62
CA LEU A 118 1.39 -2.07 -1.95
C LEU A 118 0.04 -2.57 -1.42
N VAL A 119 -0.62 -1.72 -0.64
CA VAL A 119 -1.93 -1.99 -0.07
C VAL A 119 -2.90 -0.92 -0.58
N ILE A 120 -3.95 -1.33 -1.27
CA ILE A 120 -5.05 -0.41 -1.62
C ILE A 120 -6.12 -0.56 -0.55
N LEU A 121 -6.45 0.52 0.14
CA LEU A 121 -7.55 0.58 1.10
C LEU A 121 -8.74 1.28 0.45
N SER A 122 -9.87 0.58 0.35
CA SER A 122 -11.02 1.04 -0.43
C SER A 122 -12.33 0.47 0.11
N PRO A 123 -13.47 1.18 0.01
CA PRO A 123 -14.78 0.63 0.37
C PRO A 123 -15.37 -0.31 -0.69
N ILE A 124 -14.69 -0.45 -1.84
CA ILE A 124 -15.13 -1.28 -2.96
C ILE A 124 -13.93 -1.98 -3.60
N VAL A 125 -14.16 -3.14 -4.21
CA VAL A 125 -13.16 -3.85 -5.02
C VAL A 125 -13.41 -3.58 -6.51
N GLN A 126 -12.52 -2.82 -7.14
CA GLN A 126 -12.58 -2.48 -8.57
C GLN A 126 -11.18 -2.60 -9.18
N ILE A 127 -10.75 -3.85 -9.39
CA ILE A 127 -9.42 -4.17 -9.90
C ILE A 127 -9.49 -4.31 -11.43
N PRO A 128 -8.69 -3.55 -12.20
CA PRO A 128 -8.54 -3.75 -13.65
C PRO A 128 -8.02 -5.16 -13.98
N VAL A 129 -8.41 -5.67 -15.16
CA VAL A 129 -8.10 -7.06 -15.58
C VAL A 129 -6.60 -7.36 -15.60
N GLU A 130 -5.77 -6.35 -15.87
CA GLU A 130 -4.31 -6.42 -15.88
C GLU A 130 -3.72 -6.71 -14.49
N LEU A 131 -4.46 -6.36 -13.42
CA LEU A 131 -4.01 -6.43 -12.04
C LEU A 131 -4.68 -7.56 -11.24
N GLU A 132 -5.72 -8.21 -11.78
CA GLU A 132 -6.51 -9.25 -11.10
C GLU A 132 -5.67 -10.42 -10.54
N LYS A 133 -4.57 -10.78 -11.22
CA LYS A 133 -3.67 -11.87 -10.78
C LYS A 133 -2.53 -11.38 -9.88
N LEU A 134 -2.40 -10.07 -9.71
CA LEU A 134 -1.35 -9.44 -8.91
C LEU A 134 -1.84 -9.05 -7.52
N PHE A 135 -3.13 -8.74 -7.38
CA PHE A 135 -3.74 -8.41 -6.09
C PHE A 135 -4.39 -9.60 -5.41
N VAL A 136 -4.23 -9.65 -4.09
CA VAL A 136 -5.06 -10.47 -3.21
C VAL A 136 -6.03 -9.56 -2.46
N VAL A 137 -7.30 -9.93 -2.46
CA VAL A 137 -8.35 -9.20 -1.74
C VAL A 137 -8.47 -9.75 -0.32
N ILE A 138 -8.41 -8.84 0.65
CA ILE A 138 -8.57 -9.10 2.08
C ILE A 138 -9.93 -8.56 2.52
#